data_AF-A0A7S1EG20-F1
#
_entry.id   AF-A0A7S1EG20-F1
#
_cell.length_a   1.000
_cell.length_b   1.000
_cell.length_c   1.000
_cell.angle_alpha   90.00
_cell.angle_beta   90.00
_cell.angle_gamma   90.00
#
_symmetry.space_group_name_H-M   'P 1'
#
loop_
_entity.id
_entity.type
_entity.pdbx_description
1 polymer ?
#
loop_
_entity_poly.entity_id
_entity_poly.type
_entity_poly.pdbx_seq_one_letter_code
_entity_poly.pdbx_strand_id
1 'polypeptide(L)'
;RSVALVSVLLIVALIAAAWLGLQPQTPIAEDASASAEFSQAPKLALAAASGPPWRYGRDDARFTVVEYADLECPFCRAYFPALKQWIDAHPEVNWQGHHLP
;
A
#
# COMPACT_ATOMS: atom_id res chain seq x y z
N ARG A 1 -43.21 -10.95 23.23
CA ARG A 1 -41.78 -11.02 23.60
C ARG A 1 -41.05 -12.08 22.78
N SER A 2 -41.60 -13.29 22.64
CA SER A 2 -40.99 -14.38 21.86
C SER A 2 -40.84 -14.09 20.36
N VAL A 3 -41.83 -13.42 19.74
CA VAL A 3 -41.76 -13.04 18.31
C VAL A 3 -40.62 -12.06 18.03
N ALA A 4 -40.43 -11.07 18.89
CA ALA A 4 -39.31 -10.12 18.78
C ALA A 4 -37.95 -10.79 18.92
N LEU A 5 -37.82 -11.79 19.81
CA LEU A 5 -36.57 -12.55 19.96
C LEU A 5 -36.27 -13.40 18.71
N VAL A 6 -37.28 -14.05 18.13
CA VAL A 6 -37.12 -14.84 16.90
C VAL A 6 -36.74 -13.95 15.72
N SER A 7 -37.38 -12.79 15.58
CA SER A 7 -37.04 -11.82 14.52
C SER A 7 -35.60 -11.30 14.65
N VAL A 8 -35.16 -10.98 15.86
CA VAL A 8 -33.77 -10.51 16.10
C VAL A 8 -32.77 -11.61 15.76
N LEU A 9 -33.02 -12.86 16.16
CA LEU A 9 -32.13 -13.99 15.86
C LEU A 9 -32.01 -14.26 14.36
N LEU A 10 -33.11 -14.17 13.61
CA LEU A 10 -33.10 -14.33 12.15
C LEU A 10 -32.29 -13.22 11.46
N ILE A 11 -32.44 -11.97 11.90
CA ILE A 11 -31.69 -10.83 11.34
C ILE A 11 -30.19 -11.01 11.59
N VAL A 12 -29.79 -11.39 12.80
CA VAL A 12 -28.37 -11.65 13.14
C VAL A 12 -27.79 -12.79 12.30
N ALA A 13 -28.54 -13.87 12.09
CA ALA A 13 -28.11 -14.99 11.26
C ALA A 13 -27.90 -14.61 9.79
N LEU A 14 -28.80 -13.80 9.22
CA LEU A 14 -28.68 -13.32 7.84
C LEU A 14 -27.48 -12.39 7.66
N ILE A 15 -27.25 -11.51 8.63
CA ILE A 15 -26.07 -10.63 8.63
C ILE A 15 -24.79 -11.47 8.68
N ALA A 16 -24.69 -12.44 9.60
CA ALA A 16 -23.52 -13.30 9.72
C ALA A 16 -23.23 -14.11 8.43
N ALA A 17 -24.26 -14.65 7.78
CA ALA A 17 -24.10 -15.39 6.54
C ALA A 17 -23.58 -14.50 5.39
N ALA A 18 -24.09 -13.25 5.30
CA ALA A 18 -23.59 -12.27 4.32
C ALA A 18 -22.12 -11.89 4.58
N TRP A 19 -21.72 -11.69 5.84
CA TRP A 19 -20.32 -11.41 6.19
C TRP A 19 -19.37 -12.57 5.90
N LEU A 20 -19.85 -13.82 6.00
CA LEU A 20 -19.04 -15.01 5.75
C LEU A 20 -18.86 -15.28 4.25
N GLY A 21 -19.89 -15.03 3.42
CA GLY A 21 -19.81 -15.19 1.97
C GLY A 21 -18.94 -14.17 1.24
N LEU A 22 -18.60 -13.06 1.92
CA LEU A 22 -17.81 -11.95 1.37
C LEU A 22 -16.36 -11.95 1.88
N GLN A 23 -15.94 -12.98 2.61
CA GLN A 23 -14.54 -13.10 3.04
C GLN A 23 -13.65 -13.27 1.80
N PRO A 24 -12.64 -12.40 1.60
CA PRO A 24 -11.66 -12.58 0.56
C PRO A 24 -10.88 -13.86 0.82
N GLN A 25 -10.86 -14.77 -0.16
CA GLN A 25 -10.02 -15.96 -0.11
C GLN A 25 -8.56 -15.50 -0.04
N THR A 26 -7.89 -15.79 1.07
CA THR A 26 -6.44 -15.65 1.17
C THR A 26 -5.82 -16.60 0.15
N PRO A 27 -5.08 -16.12 -0.87
CA PRO A 27 -4.34 -17.01 -1.75
C PRO A 27 -3.29 -17.74 -0.90
N ILE A 28 -3.35 -19.06 -0.92
CA ILE A 28 -2.37 -19.93 -0.29
C ILE A 28 -1.06 -19.71 -1.05
N ALA A 29 -0.17 -18.91 -0.46
CA ALA A 29 1.22 -18.83 -0.86
C ALA A 29 1.94 -20.07 -0.32
N GLU A 30 1.74 -21.19 -1.02
CA GLU A 30 2.59 -22.37 -0.92
C GLU A 30 3.70 -22.19 -1.96
N ASP A 31 4.77 -21.51 -1.56
CA ASP A 31 6.09 -22.11 -1.63
C ASP A 31 7.10 -21.28 -0.86
N ALA A 32 7.80 -22.01 0.00
CA ALA A 32 8.79 -21.50 0.90
C ALA A 32 10.08 -21.09 0.16
N SER A 33 10.72 -20.06 0.70
CA SER A 33 12.16 -20.06 0.96
C SER A 33 13.09 -20.22 -0.26
N ALA A 34 13.53 -19.09 -0.81
CA ALA A 34 14.90 -18.96 -1.25
C ALA A 34 15.41 -17.53 -1.02
N SER A 35 16.49 -17.46 -0.26
CA SER A 35 17.43 -16.34 -0.11
C SER A 35 17.03 -15.20 0.84
N ALA A 36 17.26 -15.47 2.12
CA ALA A 36 18.06 -14.55 2.91
C ALA A 36 19.39 -14.24 2.19
N GLU A 37 19.92 -13.04 2.44
CA GLU A 37 21.26 -12.57 2.05
C GLU A 37 21.38 -11.92 0.65
N PHE A 38 20.87 -10.68 0.53
CA PHE A 38 21.65 -9.67 -0.17
C PHE A 38 22.22 -8.70 0.87
N SER A 39 23.48 -8.96 1.18
CA SER A 39 24.32 -8.23 2.12
C SER A 39 24.34 -6.73 1.79
N GLN A 40 24.15 -5.92 2.82
CA GLN A 40 24.23 -4.46 2.78
C GLN A 40 25.60 -4.02 2.24
N ALA A 41 25.60 -3.44 1.04
CA ALA A 41 26.70 -2.66 0.49
C ALA A 41 26.55 -1.18 0.94
N PRO A 42 27.65 -0.41 1.03
CA PRO A 42 27.76 0.72 1.94
C PRO A 42 26.81 1.87 1.57
N LYS A 43 26.16 2.39 2.61
CA LYS A 43 25.35 3.62 2.60
C LYS A 43 26.25 4.82 2.30
N LEU A 44 26.58 5.01 1.04
CA LEU A 44 26.94 6.32 0.54
C LEU A 44 25.61 7.06 0.37
N ALA A 45 25.32 8.00 1.27
CA ALA A 45 24.25 8.97 1.07
C ALA A 45 24.61 9.79 -0.16
N LEU A 46 24.31 9.23 -1.33
CA LEU A 46 24.38 9.93 -2.60
C LEU A 46 23.33 11.01 -2.49
N ALA A 47 23.77 12.27 -2.43
CA ALA A 47 22.92 13.44 -2.50
C ALA A 47 21.77 13.15 -3.48
N ALA A 48 20.52 13.24 -3.00
CA ALA A 48 19.32 12.91 -3.74
C ALA A 48 19.49 13.39 -5.19
N ALA A 49 19.66 12.44 -6.11
CA ALA A 49 20.02 12.78 -7.47
C ALA A 49 18.97 13.75 -8.02
N SER A 50 19.41 14.89 -8.54
CA SER A 50 18.53 15.91 -9.12
C SER A 50 17.87 15.46 -10.44
N GLY A 51 18.01 14.18 -10.80
CA GLY A 51 17.48 13.58 -12.02
C GLY A 51 16.84 12.22 -11.75
N PRO A 52 16.11 11.66 -12.73
CA PRO A 52 15.39 10.41 -12.55
C PRO A 52 16.32 9.22 -12.22
N PRO A 53 15.84 8.26 -11.42
CA PRO A 53 14.55 8.27 -10.73
C PRO A 53 14.59 9.12 -9.44
N TRP A 54 13.68 10.11 -9.32
CA TRP A 54 13.51 10.85 -8.07
C TRP A 54 13.01 9.91 -6.98
N ARG A 55 13.68 9.89 -5.83
CA ARG A 55 13.30 9.01 -4.73
C ARG A 55 13.06 9.81 -3.45
N TYR A 56 11.99 9.46 -2.74
CA TYR A 56 11.61 10.05 -1.45
C TYR A 56 11.35 8.95 -0.43
N GLY A 57 11.78 9.16 0.82
CA GLY A 57 11.71 8.16 1.89
C GLY A 57 13.01 7.38 2.07
N ARG A 58 12.93 6.21 2.73
CA ARG A 58 14.10 5.39 3.03
C ARG A 58 14.60 4.63 1.79
N ASP A 59 15.90 4.68 1.53
CA ASP A 59 16.52 3.92 0.43
C ASP A 59 16.38 2.39 0.62
N ASP A 60 16.31 1.94 1.87
CA ASP A 60 16.16 0.54 2.29
C ASP A 60 14.72 0.18 2.68
N ALA A 61 13.73 0.96 2.22
CA ALA A 61 12.31 0.64 2.43
C ALA A 61 11.96 -0.73 1.82
N ARG A 62 11.10 -1.50 2.49
CA ARG A 62 10.65 -2.82 2.05
C ARG A 62 9.85 -2.74 0.74
N PHE A 63 9.13 -1.63 0.54
CA PHE A 63 8.26 -1.41 -0.61
C PHE A 63 8.59 -0.09 -1.31
N THR A 64 8.30 -0.05 -2.61
CA THR A 64 8.41 1.15 -3.44
C THR A 64 7.09 1.43 -4.15
N VAL A 65 6.53 2.62 -3.95
CA VAL A 65 5.45 3.16 -4.78
C VAL A 65 6.08 3.87 -5.97
N VAL A 66 5.73 3.44 -7.18
CA VAL A 66 6.17 4.09 -8.42
C VAL A 66 5.03 4.95 -8.94
N GLU A 67 5.22 6.27 -8.94
CA GLU A 67 4.23 7.23 -9.47
C GLU A 67 4.67 7.74 -10.84
N TYR A 68 3.78 7.64 -11.81
CA TYR A 68 3.92 8.28 -13.11
C TYR A 68 3.01 9.50 -13.14
N ALA A 69 3.58 10.68 -13.31
CA ALA A 69 2.84 11.93 -13.25
C ALA A 69 3.34 12.95 -14.27
N ASP A 70 2.40 13.73 -14.76
CA ASP A 70 2.67 14.94 -15.54
C ASP A 70 2.64 16.16 -14.61
N LEU A 71 3.63 17.04 -14.73
CA LEU A 71 3.72 18.29 -13.97
C LEU A 71 2.68 19.32 -14.43
N GLU A 72 2.23 19.22 -15.68
CA GLU A 72 1.17 20.07 -16.25
C GLU A 72 -0.23 19.57 -15.89
N CYS A 73 -0.37 18.30 -15.44
CA CYS A 73 -1.66 17.75 -15.04
C CYS A 73 -2.15 18.32 -13.68
N PRO A 74 -3.32 18.96 -13.64
CA PRO A 74 -3.86 19.55 -12.41
C PRO A 74 -4.24 18.50 -11.36
N PHE A 75 -4.71 17.32 -11.79
CA PHE A 75 -5.07 16.23 -10.87
C PHE A 75 -3.84 15.57 -10.24
N CYS A 76 -2.77 15.35 -11.01
CA CYS A 76 -1.50 14.84 -10.48
C CYS A 76 -0.97 15.77 -9.38
N ARG A 77 -0.98 17.09 -9.64
CA ARG A 77 -0.58 18.10 -8.65
C ARG A 77 -1.45 18.10 -7.40
N ALA A 78 -2.77 17.94 -7.55
CA ALA A 78 -3.69 17.90 -6.42
C ALA A 78 -3.55 16.61 -5.58
N TYR A 79 -3.19 15.49 -6.20
CA TYR A 79 -3.06 14.20 -5.51
C TYR A 79 -1.75 14.05 -4.74
N PHE A 80 -0.64 14.54 -5.30
CA PHE A 80 0.70 14.32 -4.74
C PHE A 80 0.83 14.64 -3.23
N PRO A 81 0.26 15.72 -2.67
CA PRO A 81 0.33 15.98 -1.23
C PRO A 81 -0.25 14.86 -0.34
N ALA A 82 -1.36 14.26 -0.76
CA ALA A 82 -1.99 13.17 -0.01
C ALA A 82 -1.14 11.89 -0.07
N LEU A 83 -0.60 11.56 -1.25
CA LEU A 83 0.33 10.45 -1.42
C LEU A 83 1.58 10.66 -0.54
N LYS A 84 2.17 11.86 -0.59
CA LYS A 84 3.34 12.20 0.23
C LYS A 84 3.05 12.02 1.72
N GLN A 85 1.91 12.52 2.21
CA GLN A 85 1.53 12.37 3.60
C GLN A 85 1.38 10.90 4.01
N TRP A 86 0.85 10.06 3.12
CA TRP A 86 0.79 8.62 3.36
C TRP A 86 2.20 8.02 3.43
N ILE A 87 3.10 8.33 2.49
CA ILE A 87 4.50 7.85 2.54
C ILE A 87 5.20 8.29 3.85
N ASP A 88 4.95 9.51 4.32
CA ASP A 88 5.50 10.02 5.58
C ASP A 88 5.05 9.19 6.80
N ALA A 89 3.85 8.64 6.75
CA ALA A 89 3.29 7.79 7.81
C ALA A 89 3.71 6.31 7.71
N HIS A 90 4.40 5.93 6.63
CA HIS A 90 4.72 4.53 6.29
C HIS A 90 6.24 4.35 6.00
N PRO A 91 7.09 4.28 7.05
CA PRO A 91 8.55 4.21 6.91
C PRO A 91 9.08 2.96 6.19
N GLU A 92 8.25 1.93 6.04
CA GLU A 92 8.50 0.73 5.25
C GLU A 92 8.33 0.94 3.74
N VAL A 93 7.86 2.12 3.33
CA VAL A 93 7.61 2.49 1.93
C VAL A 93 8.52 3.67 1.53
N ASN A 94 9.06 3.59 0.31
CA ASN A 94 9.60 4.75 -0.38
C ASN A 94 8.80 5.03 -1.65
N TRP A 95 9.01 6.21 -2.20
CA TRP A 95 8.37 6.67 -3.43
C TRP A 95 9.42 6.92 -4.50
N GLN A 96 9.08 6.51 -5.73
CA GLN A 96 9.84 6.77 -6.93
C GLN A 96 8.97 7.50 -7.95
N GLY A 97 9.36 8.73 -8.30
CA GLY A 97 8.66 9.53 -9.30
C GLY A 97 9.19 9.32 -10.72
N HIS A 98 8.28 9.24 -11.68
CA HIS A 98 8.54 9.27 -13.13
C HIS A 98 7.72 10.38 -13.76
N HIS A 99 8.38 11.24 -14.53
CA HIS A 99 7.70 12.28 -15.28
C HIS A 99 7.16 11.69 -16.58
N LEU A 100 5.86 11.86 -16.83
CA LEU A 100 5.24 11.63 -18.12
C LEU A 100 4.80 12.99 -18.70
N PRO A 101 5.31 13.40 -19.86
CA PRO A 101 4.82 14.57 -20.58
C PRO A 101 3.57 14.26 -21.42
#